data_AF-A0A2D7DUH7-F1
#
_entry.id   AF-A0A2D7DUH7-F1
#
_cell.length_a   1.000
_cell.length_b   1.000
_cell.length_c   1.000
_cell.angle_alpha   90.00
_cell.angle_beta   90.00
_cell.angle_gamma   90.00
#
_symmetry.space_group_name_H-M   'P 1'
#
loop_
_entity.id
_entity.type
_entity.pdbx_description
1 polymer ?
#
loop_
_entity_poly.entity_id
_entity_poly.type
_entity_poly.pdbx_seq_one_letter_code
_entity_poly.pdbx_strand_id
1 'polypeptide(L)' 'LPKNSSPVRAHNRCKITGRPKGYMRQFGISRVTFREMANKGLIPGVKKASW' A
#
# COMPACT_ATOMS: atom_id res chain seq x y z
N LEU A 1 -25.60 -17.62 1.36
CA LEU A 1 -24.16 -17.33 1.55
C LEU A 1 -23.92 -16.53 2.82
N PRO A 2 -22.78 -16.71 3.52
CA PRO A 2 -22.46 -15.91 4.71
C PRO A 2 -22.28 -14.43 4.36
N LYS A 3 -22.73 -13.51 5.23
CA LYS A 3 -22.69 -12.05 5.00
C LYS A 3 -21.31 -11.49 4.64
N ASN A 4 -20.24 -12.16 5.06
CA ASN A 4 -18.85 -11.76 4.81
C ASN A 4 -18.33 -12.22 3.44
N SER A 5 -19.10 -12.98 2.65
CA SER A 5 -18.68 -13.40 1.32
C SER A 5 -18.79 -12.28 0.27
N SER A 6 -19.43 -11.15 0.61
CA SER A 6 -19.58 -10.03 -0.32
C SER A 6 -18.25 -9.32 -0.55
N PRO A 7 -17.75 -9.24 -1.80
CA PRO A 7 -16.47 -8.60 -2.11
C PRO A 7 -16.48 -7.09 -1.86
N VAL A 8 -17.67 -6.46 -1.86
CA VAL A 8 -17.85 -5.03 -1.55
C VAL A 8 -17.37 -4.69 -0.14
N ARG A 9 -17.35 -5.67 0.77
CA ARG A 9 -16.91 -5.49 2.16
C ARG A 9 -15.40 -5.64 2.34
N ALA A 10 -14.67 -6.05 1.30
CA ALA A 10 -13.22 -6.16 1.35
C ALA A 10 -12.58 -4.77 1.30
N HIS A 11 -11.58 -4.54 2.16
CA HIS A 11 -10.85 -3.28 2.20
C HIS A 11 -9.36 -3.52 2.01
N ASN A 12 -8.75 -2.82 1.05
CA ASN A 12 -7.31 -2.86 0.87
C ASN A 12 -6.61 -2.21 2.05
N ARG A 13 -5.80 -2.98 2.78
CA ARG A 13 -5.02 -2.52 3.92
C ARG A 13 -3.55 -2.63 3.61
N CYS A 14 -2.75 -1.74 4.19
CA CYS A 14 -1.29 -1.84 4.12
C CYS A 14 -0.84 -3.21 4.65
N LYS A 15 -0.05 -3.95 3.87
CA LYS A 15 0.46 -5.27 4.27
C LYS A 15 1.40 -5.25 5.48
N ILE A 16 2.05 -4.11 5.74
CA ILE A 16 3.03 -3.96 6.84
C ILE A 16 2.34 -3.43 8.11
N THR A 17 1.60 -2.34 7.98
CA THR A 17 1.05 -1.60 9.14
C THR A 17 -0.46 -1.75 9.33
N GLY A 18 -1.17 -2.39 8.41
CA GLY A 18 -2.63 -2.51 8.46
C GLY A 18 -3.40 -1.21 8.21
N ARG A 19 -2.71 -0.09 7.91
CA ARG A 19 -3.35 1.21 7.68
C ARG A 19 -4.40 1.11 6.57
N PRO A 20 -5.67 1.51 6.84
CA PRO A 20 -6.74 1.38 5.86
C PRO A 20 -6.67 2.45 4.78
N LYS A 21 -6.22 3.67 5.09
CA LYS A 21 -6.25 4.81 4.15
C LYS A 21 -4.89 5.04 3.48
N GLY A 22 -4.94 5.61 2.27
CA GLY A 22 -3.74 5.97 1.49
C GLY A 22 -2.96 4.75 1.00
N TYR A 23 -3.68 3.74 0.50
CA TYR A 23 -3.14 2.49 -0.03
C TYR A 23 -2.70 2.65 -1.49
N MET A 24 -1.45 2.36 -1.80
CA MET A 24 -0.92 2.33 -3.16
C MET A 24 -1.06 0.92 -3.73
N ARG A 25 -1.97 0.74 -4.71
CA ARG A 25 -2.33 -0.58 -5.27
C ARG A 25 -1.14 -1.32 -5.90
N GLN A 26 -0.28 -0.61 -6.61
CA GLN A 26 0.92 -1.18 -7.25
C GLN A 26 1.92 -1.77 -6.25
N PHE A 27 2.06 -1.16 -5.07
CA PHE A 27 3.05 -1.57 -4.07
C PHE A 27 2.43 -2.35 -2.89
N GLY A 28 1.11 -2.33 -2.74
CA GLY A 28 0.42 -3.05 -1.68
C GLY A 28 0.62 -2.48 -0.26
N ILE A 29 1.08 -1.24 -0.15
CA ILE A 29 1.46 -0.60 1.12
C ILE A 29 0.88 0.81 1.23
N SER A 30 0.92 1.36 2.44
CA SER A 30 0.49 2.74 2.69
C SER A 30 1.49 3.75 2.14
N ARG A 31 1.03 4.98 1.90
CA ARG A 31 1.88 6.10 1.47
C ARG A 31 3.07 6.40 2.41
N VAL A 32 2.93 6.13 3.71
CA VAL A 32 3.98 6.41 4.71
C VAL A 32 5.09 5.37 4.63
N THR A 33 4.70 4.09 4.69
CA THR A 33 5.62 2.95 4.50
C THR A 33 6.29 2.99 3.13
N PHE A 34 5.56 3.39 2.08
CA PHE A 34 6.14 3.57 0.76
C PHE A 34 7.25 4.61 0.76
N ARG A 35 7.01 5.78 1.36
CA ARG A 35 8.01 6.85 1.47
C ARG A 35 9.25 6.39 2.25
N GLU A 36 9.06 5.72 3.38
CA GLU A 36 10.17 5.22 4.21
C GLU A 36 11.00 4.17 3.47
N MET A 37 10.37 3.21 2.80
CA MET A 37 11.06 2.18 2.03
C MET A 37 11.76 2.75 0.79
N ALA A 38 11.13 3.68 0.09
CA ALA A 38 11.72 4.37 -1.06
C ALA A 38 12.95 5.19 -0.64
N ASN A 39 12.87 5.92 0.49
CA ASN A 39 14.01 6.65 1.03
C ASN A 39 15.16 5.74 1.46
N LYS A 40 14.85 4.52 1.93
CA LYS A 40 15.85 3.50 2.28
C LYS A 40 16.38 2.72 1.07
N GLY A 41 15.86 2.96 -0.14
CA GLY A 41 16.26 2.22 -1.35
C GLY A 41 15.78 0.77 -1.39
N LEU A 42 14.78 0.40 -0.58
CA LEU A 42 14.27 -0.98 -0.49
C LEU A 42 13.26 -1.33 -1.60
N ILE A 43 12.86 -0.36 -2.43
CA ILE A 43 11.94 -0.57 -3.56
C ILE A 43 12.72 -0.48 -4.86
N PRO A 44 12.80 -1.55 -5.66
CA PRO A 44 13.55 -1.55 -6.90
C PRO A 44 12.95 -0.57 -7.91
N GLY A 45 13.80 0.21 -8.58
CA GLY A 45 13.39 1.13 -9.64
C GLY A 45 12.69 2.41 -9.17
N VAL A 46 12.59 2.67 -7.86
CA VAL A 46 12.00 3.90 -7.34
C VAL A 46 13.10 4.91 -7.02
N LYS A 47 13.08 6.05 -7.73
CA LYS A 47 13.93 7.22 -7.46
C LYS A 47 13.07 8.48 -7.42
N LYS A 48 13.57 9.53 -6.77
CA LYS A 48 12.94 10.86 -6.88
C LYS A 48 13.05 11.33 -8.33
N ALA A 49 11.94 11.78 -8.88
CA ALA A 49 11.90 12.36 -10.20
C ALA A 49 12.28 13.85 -10.14
N SER A 50 12.96 14.33 -11.18
CA SER A 50 13.27 15.74 -11.42
C SER A 50 12.93 16.01 -12.88
N TRP A 51 12.04 16.97 -13.10
CA TRP A 51 11.69 17.51 -14.41
C TRP A 51 11.63 19.03 -14.28
#